data_AF-A0A9W6U9W5-F1
#
_entry.id   AF-A0A9W6U9W5-F1
#
_cell.length_a   1.000
_cell.length_b   1.000
_cell.length_c   1.000
_cell.angle_alpha   90.00
_cell.angle_beta   90.00
_cell.angle_gamma   90.00
#
_symmetry.space_group_name_H-M   'P 1'
#
loop_
_entity.id
_entity.type
_entity.pdbx_description
1 polymer ?
#
loop_
_entity_poly.entity_id
_entity_poly.type
_entity_poly.pdbx_seq_one_letter_code
_entity_poly.pdbx_strand_id
1 'polypeptide(L)'
;MVVFGPSFSGKKNLCMFILKHSPQVFAHLTIIARNSHQELCEYLRDKLEGFITYADPNSPPSVDKVRRTPMSSNKPELVIIDDYSNDKLLQKNIFSHYYTRGRHLKLSTIFLCHSYFATDKMIRLNSEYVAILKAISKRDLQMVVKDFNIKGVDERSIVYYYNKVTERKGQMLFCDSVKSQLRYNFDRVIDPNDYEYIS
;
A
#
# COMPACT_ATOMS: atom_id res chain seq x y z
N MET A 1 -1.93 -3.35 -2.70
CA MET A 1 -2.31 -2.34 -1.68
C MET A 1 -1.45 -1.10 -1.88
N VAL A 2 -2.05 0.08 -1.83
CA VAL A 2 -1.29 1.34 -1.75
C VAL A 2 -1.28 1.85 -0.31
N VAL A 3 -0.12 2.29 0.17
CA VAL A 3 -0.03 3.00 1.45
C VAL A 3 0.38 4.43 1.15
N PHE A 4 -0.51 5.35 1.53
CA PHE A 4 -0.42 6.75 1.19
C PHE A 4 -0.20 7.60 2.44
N GLY A 5 0.80 8.48 2.36
CA GLY A 5 1.07 9.54 3.32
C GLY A 5 2.38 10.27 2.99
N PRO A 6 2.64 11.47 3.52
CA PRO A 6 3.88 12.19 3.27
C PRO A 6 5.08 11.53 3.95
N SER A 7 6.26 12.12 3.80
CA SER A 7 7.45 11.72 4.56
C SER A 7 7.15 11.75 6.07
N PHE A 8 7.71 10.80 6.82
CA PHE A 8 7.53 10.67 8.28
C PHE A 8 6.09 10.37 8.77
N SER A 9 5.13 10.12 7.88
CA SER A 9 3.75 9.74 8.25
C SER A 9 3.62 8.33 8.86
N GLY A 10 4.66 7.50 8.75
CA GLY A 10 4.66 6.14 9.27
C GLY A 10 4.43 5.04 8.24
N LYS A 11 4.46 5.34 6.93
CA LYS A 11 4.29 4.35 5.84
C LYS A 11 5.15 3.08 6.05
N LYS A 12 6.44 3.28 6.32
CA LYS A 12 7.38 2.18 6.58
C LYS A 12 7.02 1.39 7.83
N ASN A 13 6.64 2.07 8.91
CA ASN A 13 6.19 1.43 10.15
C ASN A 13 4.93 0.58 9.93
N LEU A 14 4.01 1.03 9.07
CA LEU A 14 2.84 0.22 8.71
C LEU A 14 3.24 -1.04 7.93
N CYS A 15 4.19 -0.96 6.99
CA CYS A 15 4.74 -2.16 6.35
C CYS A 15 5.35 -3.12 7.37
N MET A 16 6.13 -2.60 8.32
CA MET A 16 6.71 -3.42 9.40
C MET A 16 5.63 -4.08 10.25
N PHE A 17 4.57 -3.34 10.58
CA PHE A 17 3.44 -3.88 11.30
C PHE A 17 2.80 -5.05 10.54
N ILE A 18 2.57 -4.90 9.23
CA ILE A 18 2.02 -5.97 8.38
C ILE A 18 2.95 -7.19 8.36
N LEU A 19 4.25 -6.99 8.17
CA LEU A 19 5.24 -8.08 8.16
C LEU A 19 5.24 -8.84 9.50
N LYS A 20 5.27 -8.11 10.61
CA LYS A 20 5.29 -8.69 11.96
C LYS A 20 4.02 -9.50 12.27
N HIS A 21 2.87 -9.08 11.76
CA HIS A 21 1.58 -9.74 12.00
C HIS A 21 1.16 -10.71 10.89
N SER A 22 2.02 -10.95 9.89
CA SER A 22 1.79 -11.94 8.83
C SER A 22 2.83 -13.07 8.85
N PRO A 23 3.16 -13.67 10.02
CA PRO A 23 4.17 -14.72 10.07
C PRO A 23 3.74 -15.90 9.19
N GLN A 24 4.69 -16.44 8.43
CA GLN A 24 4.51 -17.63 7.58
C GLN A 24 3.52 -17.50 6.40
N VAL A 25 2.92 -16.32 6.21
CA VAL A 25 2.02 -16.03 5.08
C VAL A 25 2.79 -15.99 3.76
N PHE A 26 3.93 -15.30 3.74
CA PHE A 26 4.74 -15.11 2.55
C PHE A 26 5.87 -16.13 2.46
N ALA A 27 6.21 -16.55 1.25
CA ALA A 27 7.36 -17.43 0.98
C ALA A 27 8.68 -16.66 0.88
N HIS A 28 8.61 -15.39 0.48
CA HIS A 28 9.76 -14.51 0.29
C HIS A 28 9.31 -13.05 0.33
N LEU A 29 10.23 -12.16 0.71
CA LEU A 29 10.05 -10.71 0.67
C LEU A 29 11.03 -10.06 -0.31
N THR A 30 10.54 -9.28 -1.27
CA THR A 30 11.37 -8.43 -2.12
C THR A 30 11.10 -6.96 -1.84
N ILE A 31 12.15 -6.19 -1.54
CA ILE A 31 12.10 -4.74 -1.39
C ILE A 31 12.74 -4.07 -2.60
N ILE A 32 11.96 -3.23 -3.28
CA ILE A 32 12.39 -2.38 -4.39
C ILE A 32 12.35 -0.94 -3.87
N ALA A 33 13.50 -0.41 -3.48
CA ALA A 33 13.58 0.92 -2.89
C ALA A 33 14.79 1.68 -3.45
N ARG A 34 14.61 2.97 -3.77
CA ARG A 34 15.73 3.84 -4.20
C ARG A 34 16.82 3.96 -3.13
N ASN A 35 16.40 4.04 -1.87
CA ASN A 35 17.28 4.16 -0.71
C ASN A 35 17.23 2.90 0.14
N SER A 36 17.84 1.83 -0.35
CA SER A 36 17.87 0.51 0.31
C SER A 36 18.83 0.45 1.51
N HIS A 37 19.67 1.45 1.75
CA HIS A 37 20.65 1.50 2.85
C HIS A 37 20.17 2.29 4.07
N GLN A 38 18.86 2.42 4.27
CA GLN A 38 18.34 3.05 5.49
C GLN A 38 18.35 2.04 6.64
N GLU A 39 18.49 2.54 7.88
CA GLU A 39 18.55 1.75 9.13
C GLU A 39 17.47 0.66 9.22
N LEU A 40 16.25 0.96 8.76
CA LEU A 40 15.16 -0.02 8.75
C LEU A 40 15.40 -1.19 7.79
N CYS A 41 16.01 -0.92 6.63
CA CYS A 41 16.34 -1.96 5.67
C CYS A 41 17.44 -2.86 6.21
N GLU A 42 18.43 -2.29 6.90
CA GLU A 42 19.49 -3.05 7.56
C GLU A 42 18.93 -3.92 8.67
N TYR A 43 18.05 -3.38 9.52
CA TYR A 43 17.32 -4.16 10.52
C TYR A 43 16.56 -5.33 9.90
N LEU A 44 15.85 -5.10 8.79
CA LEU A 44 15.13 -6.15 8.08
C LEU A 44 16.06 -7.20 7.46
N ARG A 45 17.23 -6.80 6.96
CA ARG A 45 18.24 -7.75 6.44
C ARG A 45 18.70 -8.69 7.54
N ASP A 46 19.04 -8.12 8.70
CA ASP A 46 19.50 -8.88 9.87
C ASP A 46 18.42 -9.86 10.37
N LYS A 47 17.17 -9.40 10.48
CA LYS A 47 16.08 -10.23 11.04
C LYS A 47 15.49 -11.24 10.08
N LEU A 48 15.59 -11.02 8.77
CA LEU A 48 14.97 -11.86 7.74
C LEU A 48 15.99 -12.45 6.77
N GLU A 49 17.23 -12.66 7.23
CA GLU A 49 18.30 -13.22 6.41
C GLU A 49 17.83 -14.49 5.68
N GLY A 50 18.14 -14.60 4.38
CA GLY A 50 17.70 -15.69 3.52
C GLY A 50 16.23 -15.62 3.04
N PHE A 51 15.38 -14.82 3.70
CA PHE A 51 13.97 -14.62 3.33
C PHE A 51 13.70 -13.29 2.62
N ILE A 52 14.64 -12.34 2.70
CA ILE A 52 14.51 -11.01 2.10
C ILE A 52 15.50 -10.79 0.96
N THR A 53 15.07 -10.05 -0.07
CA THR A 53 15.95 -9.56 -1.13
C THR A 53 15.72 -8.09 -1.38
N TYR A 54 16.81 -7.34 -1.56
CA TYR A 54 16.78 -5.96 -2.02
C TYR A 54 17.10 -5.93 -3.51
N ALA A 55 16.21 -5.35 -4.30
CA ALA A 55 16.46 -5.13 -5.72
C ALA A 55 17.46 -3.99 -5.94
N ASP A 56 18.22 -4.07 -7.03
CA ASP A 56 19.03 -2.95 -7.50
C ASP A 56 18.12 -1.77 -7.87
N PRO A 57 18.25 -0.60 -7.24
CA PRO A 57 17.42 0.56 -7.54
C PRO A 57 17.59 1.08 -8.97
N ASN A 58 18.74 0.81 -9.61
CA ASN A 58 19.03 1.21 -10.99
C ASN A 58 18.43 0.26 -12.02
N SER A 59 18.12 -0.98 -11.60
CA SER A 59 17.49 -1.99 -12.45
C SER A 59 16.36 -2.72 -11.70
N PRO A 60 15.24 -2.04 -11.41
CA PRO A 60 14.11 -2.69 -10.75
C PRO A 60 13.61 -3.89 -11.57
N PRO A 61 13.40 -5.06 -10.95
CA PRO A 61 12.98 -6.25 -11.68
C PRO A 61 11.59 -6.06 -12.28
N SER A 62 11.36 -6.67 -13.45
CA SER A 62 10.01 -6.84 -13.98
C SER A 62 9.22 -7.84 -13.13
N VAL A 63 7.88 -7.74 -13.17
CA VAL A 63 6.97 -8.64 -12.45
C VAL A 63 7.25 -10.13 -12.74
N ASP A 64 7.67 -10.46 -13.96
CA ASP A 64 7.95 -11.84 -14.39
C ASP A 64 9.27 -12.41 -13.83
N LYS A 65 10.14 -11.57 -13.27
CA LYS A 65 11.50 -11.94 -12.81
C LYS A 65 11.69 -11.79 -11.30
N VAL A 66 10.72 -11.20 -10.59
CA VAL A 66 10.86 -10.85 -9.17
C VAL A 66 10.70 -12.07 -8.25
N ARG A 67 9.91 -13.06 -8.68
CA ARG A 67 9.58 -14.23 -7.86
C ARG A 67 10.83 -15.08 -7.61
N ARG A 68 11.04 -15.49 -6.36
CA ARG A 68 12.22 -16.25 -5.93
C ARG A 68 11.94 -17.73 -5.67
N THR A 69 10.69 -18.07 -5.40
CA THR A 69 10.27 -19.44 -5.09
C THR A 69 9.48 -20.05 -6.25
N PRO A 70 9.53 -21.39 -6.44
CA PRO A 70 8.71 -22.07 -7.44
C PRO A 70 7.22 -21.77 -7.27
N MET A 71 6.47 -21.71 -8.38
CA MET A 71 5.00 -21.55 -8.34
C MET A 71 4.29 -22.71 -7.62
N SER A 72 4.94 -23.89 -7.59
CA SER A 72 4.49 -25.10 -6.89
C SER A 72 4.49 -24.96 -5.36
N SER A 73 5.20 -23.98 -4.79
CA SER A 73 5.19 -23.75 -3.32
C SER A 73 3.81 -23.34 -2.79
N ASN A 74 2.92 -22.90 -3.68
CA ASN A 74 1.58 -22.39 -3.41
C ASN A 74 1.49 -21.23 -2.40
N LYS A 75 2.63 -20.69 -1.95
CA LYS A 75 2.71 -19.55 -1.06
C LYS A 75 2.93 -18.25 -1.86
N PRO A 76 2.26 -17.15 -1.48
CA PRO A 76 2.49 -15.86 -2.09
C PRO A 76 3.86 -15.28 -1.71
N GLU A 77 4.40 -14.39 -2.53
CA GLU A 77 5.55 -13.55 -2.17
C GLU A 77 5.09 -12.10 -2.00
N LEU A 78 5.75 -11.38 -1.09
CA LEU A 78 5.46 -9.96 -0.87
C LEU A 78 6.51 -9.10 -1.57
N VAL A 79 6.03 -8.12 -2.34
CA VAL A 79 6.86 -7.10 -2.97
C VAL A 79 6.50 -5.75 -2.36
N ILE A 80 7.49 -5.05 -1.80
CA ILE A 80 7.34 -3.68 -1.30
C ILE A 80 8.10 -2.74 -2.22
N ILE A 81 7.40 -1.76 -2.78
CA ILE A 81 7.97 -0.72 -3.63
C ILE A 81 7.92 0.60 -2.85
N ASP A 82 9.10 1.18 -2.59
CA ASP A 82 9.26 2.38 -1.77
C ASP A 82 10.07 3.46 -2.48
N ASP A 83 9.73 4.72 -2.23
CA ASP A 83 10.47 5.89 -2.74
C ASP A 83 10.48 6.04 -4.28
N TYR A 84 9.42 5.56 -4.96
CA TYR A 84 9.24 5.71 -6.42
C TYR A 84 8.06 6.61 -6.82
N SER A 85 7.49 7.39 -5.89
CA SER A 85 6.30 8.23 -6.12
C SER A 85 6.44 9.23 -7.28
N ASN A 86 7.65 9.72 -7.50
CA ASN A 86 7.96 10.71 -8.54
C ASN A 86 8.38 10.07 -9.87
N ASP A 87 8.63 8.76 -9.89
CA ASP A 87 9.14 8.06 -11.07
C ASP A 87 8.00 7.55 -11.96
N LYS A 88 7.46 8.43 -12.80
CA LYS A 88 6.28 8.13 -13.63
C LYS A 88 6.53 7.04 -14.66
N LEU A 89 7.73 6.97 -15.22
CA LEU A 89 8.08 5.96 -16.22
C LEU A 89 8.16 4.58 -15.59
N LEU A 90 8.84 4.43 -14.45
CA LEU A 90 8.90 3.14 -13.75
C LEU A 90 7.52 2.73 -13.22
N GLN A 91 6.72 3.67 -12.71
CA GLN A 91 5.35 3.38 -12.30
C GLN A 91 4.53 2.81 -13.45
N LYS A 92 4.53 3.50 -14.61
CA LYS A 92 3.74 3.11 -15.77
C LYS A 92 4.21 1.81 -16.41
N ASN A 93 5.52 1.65 -16.60
CA ASN A 93 6.07 0.59 -17.45
C ASN A 93 6.52 -0.66 -16.66
N ILE A 94 6.71 -0.55 -15.34
CA ILE A 94 7.18 -1.65 -14.50
C ILE A 94 6.22 -1.91 -13.35
N PHE A 95 5.99 -0.94 -12.48
CA PHE A 95 5.27 -1.18 -11.22
C PHE A 95 3.77 -1.41 -11.42
N SER A 96 3.16 -0.83 -12.45
CA SER A 96 1.78 -1.12 -12.84
C SER A 96 1.54 -2.61 -13.11
N HIS A 97 2.54 -3.31 -13.68
CA HIS A 97 2.43 -4.74 -14.00
C HIS A 97 2.35 -5.62 -12.77
N TYR A 98 2.89 -5.18 -11.63
CA TYR A 98 2.72 -5.88 -10.36
C TYR A 98 1.27 -5.89 -9.89
N TYR A 99 0.52 -4.83 -10.20
CA TYR A 99 -0.90 -4.71 -9.84
C TYR A 99 -1.82 -5.41 -10.84
N THR A 100 -1.48 -5.43 -12.13
CA THR A 100 -2.33 -6.06 -13.16
C THR A 100 -2.06 -7.54 -13.34
N ARG A 101 -0.79 -7.98 -13.24
CA ARG A 101 -0.37 -9.37 -13.53
C ARG A 101 0.19 -10.12 -12.32
N GLY A 102 0.59 -9.41 -11.26
CA GLY A 102 1.25 -10.01 -10.09
C GLY A 102 0.43 -11.11 -9.41
N ARG A 103 -0.91 -10.99 -9.41
CA ARG A 103 -1.81 -12.03 -8.87
C ARG A 103 -1.60 -13.39 -9.53
N HIS A 104 -1.41 -13.44 -10.85
CA HIS A 104 -1.18 -14.71 -11.58
C HIS A 104 0.14 -15.37 -11.19
N LEU A 105 1.08 -14.58 -10.65
CA LEU A 105 2.38 -15.01 -10.16
C LEU A 105 2.42 -15.15 -8.63
N LYS A 106 1.24 -15.13 -7.97
CA LYS A 106 1.08 -15.16 -6.51
C LYS A 106 1.92 -14.09 -5.81
N LEU A 107 1.95 -12.89 -6.38
CA LEU A 107 2.60 -11.73 -5.77
C LEU A 107 1.57 -10.88 -5.07
N SER A 108 1.82 -10.57 -3.80
CA SER A 108 1.19 -9.47 -3.08
C SER A 108 2.08 -8.24 -3.19
N THR A 109 1.53 -7.08 -3.52
CA THR A 109 2.33 -5.86 -3.73
C THR A 109 1.84 -4.73 -2.84
N ILE A 110 2.80 -4.06 -2.20
CA ILE A 110 2.60 -2.82 -1.44
C ILE A 110 3.38 -1.70 -2.14
N PHE A 111 2.70 -0.63 -2.54
CA PHE A 111 3.33 0.56 -3.09
C PHE A 111 3.21 1.73 -2.10
N LEU A 112 4.35 2.28 -1.68
CA LEU A 112 4.41 3.41 -0.76
C LEU A 112 4.44 4.72 -1.55
N CYS A 113 3.41 5.54 -1.42
CA CYS A 113 3.29 6.78 -2.19
C CYS A 113 3.12 8.04 -1.34
N HIS A 114 3.60 9.17 -1.86
CA HIS A 114 3.42 10.51 -1.28
C HIS A 114 2.17 11.24 -1.78
N SER A 115 1.59 10.80 -2.90
CA SER A 115 0.31 11.30 -3.41
C SER A 115 -0.40 10.15 -4.12
N TYR A 116 -1.62 9.86 -3.68
CA TYR A 116 -2.48 8.91 -4.36
C TYR A 116 -2.89 9.48 -5.73
N PHE A 117 -3.31 10.74 -5.79
CA PHE A 117 -3.67 11.43 -7.04
C PHE A 117 -2.58 11.30 -8.12
N ALA A 118 -1.32 11.50 -7.75
CA ALA A 118 -0.21 11.47 -8.69
C ALA A 118 0.27 10.04 -9.02
N THR A 119 -0.09 9.02 -8.25
CA THR A 119 0.32 7.63 -8.53
C THR A 119 -0.27 7.17 -9.86
N ASP A 120 0.42 6.33 -10.63
CA ASP A 120 -0.07 5.87 -11.94
C ASP A 120 -1.48 5.25 -11.86
N LYS A 121 -2.31 5.54 -12.87
CA LYS A 121 -3.73 5.14 -12.91
C LYS A 121 -3.89 3.62 -12.82
N MET A 122 -3.01 2.85 -13.46
CA MET A 122 -3.10 1.39 -13.44
C MET A 122 -2.80 0.83 -12.05
N ILE A 123 -1.89 1.44 -11.29
CA ILE A 123 -1.64 1.04 -9.89
C ILE A 123 -2.90 1.31 -9.05
N ARG A 124 -3.49 2.50 -9.17
CA ARG A 124 -4.67 2.91 -8.38
C ARG A 124 -5.89 2.04 -8.65
N LEU A 125 -6.29 1.91 -9.91
CA LEU A 125 -7.50 1.18 -10.28
C LEU A 125 -7.42 -0.33 -10.07
N ASN A 126 -6.20 -0.89 -9.97
CA ASN A 126 -6.00 -2.31 -9.66
C ASN A 126 -5.57 -2.52 -8.20
N SER A 127 -5.63 -1.49 -7.36
CA SER A 127 -5.38 -1.62 -5.93
C SER A 127 -6.64 -2.03 -5.19
N GLU A 128 -6.55 -3.15 -4.48
CA GLU A 128 -7.69 -3.65 -3.69
C GLU A 128 -7.88 -2.89 -2.37
N TYR A 129 -6.79 -2.31 -1.87
CA TYR A 129 -6.73 -1.68 -0.57
C TYR A 129 -5.92 -0.39 -0.65
N VAL A 130 -6.39 0.66 0.03
CA VAL A 130 -5.64 1.89 0.27
C VAL A 130 -5.60 2.19 1.77
N ALA A 131 -4.39 2.26 2.32
CA ALA A 131 -4.14 2.73 3.68
C ALA A 131 -3.74 4.21 3.66
N ILE A 132 -4.46 5.02 4.42
CA ILE A 132 -4.41 6.48 4.38
C ILE A 132 -3.92 7.00 5.73
N LEU A 133 -2.66 7.46 5.79
CA LEU A 133 -2.03 8.03 6.99
C LEU A 133 -2.18 9.56 7.05
N LYS A 134 -1.96 10.15 8.22
CA LYS A 134 -2.09 11.61 8.44
C LYS A 134 -1.17 12.41 7.51
N ALA A 135 -1.72 13.54 7.02
CA ALA A 135 -1.14 14.64 6.24
C ALA A 135 -1.39 14.62 4.72
N ILE A 136 -2.67 14.70 4.36
CA ILE A 136 -3.17 14.50 3.00
C ILE A 136 -3.80 15.76 2.41
N SER A 137 -3.64 15.92 1.09
CA SER A 137 -4.38 16.91 0.31
C SER A 137 -5.81 16.45 0.04
N LYS A 138 -6.79 17.36 0.10
CA LYS A 138 -8.20 17.08 -0.23
C LYS A 138 -8.34 16.38 -1.61
N ARG A 139 -7.46 16.72 -2.56
CA ARG A 139 -7.42 16.15 -3.91
C ARG A 139 -7.15 14.64 -3.92
N ASP A 140 -6.29 14.16 -3.04
CA ASP A 140 -6.01 12.72 -2.96
C ASP A 140 -7.23 11.95 -2.42
N LEU A 141 -7.89 12.48 -1.39
CA LEU A 141 -9.11 11.86 -0.83
C LEU A 141 -10.24 11.80 -1.86
N GLN A 142 -10.45 12.87 -2.62
CA GLN A 142 -11.43 12.91 -3.71
C GLN A 142 -11.13 11.84 -4.77
N MET A 143 -9.85 11.62 -5.10
CA MET A 143 -9.46 10.58 -6.06
C MET A 143 -9.71 9.17 -5.49
N VAL A 144 -9.44 8.94 -4.19
CA VAL A 144 -9.75 7.65 -3.54
C VAL A 144 -11.25 7.35 -3.61
N VAL A 145 -12.12 8.32 -3.27
CA VAL A 145 -13.57 8.13 -3.34
C VAL A 145 -14.02 7.75 -4.75
N LYS A 146 -13.48 8.42 -5.78
CA LYS A 146 -13.80 8.13 -7.19
C LYS A 146 -13.33 6.74 -7.61
N ASP A 147 -12.11 6.35 -7.24
CA ASP A 147 -11.53 5.09 -7.66
C ASP A 147 -12.16 3.89 -6.92
N PHE A 148 -12.56 4.04 -5.66
CA PHE A 148 -13.13 2.95 -4.84
C PHE A 148 -14.65 2.88 -4.83
N ASN A 149 -15.34 4.00 -5.06
CA ASN A 149 -16.80 4.10 -5.16
C ASN A 149 -17.57 3.36 -4.04
N ILE A 150 -17.17 3.59 -2.78
CA ILE A 150 -17.80 2.94 -1.61
C ILE A 150 -19.18 3.56 -1.39
N LYS A 151 -20.22 2.72 -1.30
CA LYS A 151 -21.61 3.16 -1.09
C LYS A 151 -21.73 3.99 0.18
N GLY A 152 -22.39 5.15 0.10
CA GLY A 152 -22.60 6.07 1.22
C GLY A 152 -21.38 6.92 1.56
N VAL A 153 -20.29 6.83 0.80
CA VAL A 153 -19.08 7.64 0.99
C VAL A 153 -18.95 8.62 -0.16
N ASP A 154 -18.96 9.90 0.18
CA ASP A 154 -18.76 11.03 -0.71
C ASP A 154 -17.51 11.85 -0.31
N GLU A 155 -17.28 12.96 -1.01
CA GLU A 155 -16.12 13.82 -0.74
C GLU A 155 -16.15 14.48 0.64
N ARG A 156 -17.32 14.65 1.26
CA ARG A 156 -17.45 15.30 2.57
C ARG A 156 -17.23 14.29 3.69
N SER A 157 -17.93 13.17 3.64
CA SER A 157 -17.84 12.07 4.60
C SER A 157 -16.43 11.47 4.63
N ILE A 158 -15.74 11.31 3.48
CA ILE A 158 -14.36 10.80 3.49
C ILE A 158 -13.42 11.72 4.26
N VAL A 159 -13.59 13.04 4.14
CA VAL A 159 -12.77 14.04 4.85
C VAL A 159 -13.07 13.98 6.35
N TYR A 160 -14.35 13.86 6.71
CA TYR A 160 -14.77 13.67 8.11
C TYR A 160 -14.15 12.42 8.72
N TYR A 161 -14.30 11.25 8.09
CA TYR A 161 -13.76 9.99 8.59
C TYR A 161 -12.23 10.00 8.63
N TYR A 162 -11.58 10.55 7.61
CA TYR A 162 -10.13 10.72 7.61
C TYR A 162 -9.67 11.56 8.81
N ASN A 163 -10.28 12.72 9.07
CA ASN A 163 -9.90 13.58 10.19
C ASN A 163 -10.12 12.88 11.54
N LYS A 164 -11.25 12.18 11.70
CA LYS A 164 -11.59 11.44 12.92
C LYS A 164 -10.61 10.29 13.18
N VAL A 165 -10.31 9.50 12.16
CA VAL A 165 -9.43 8.33 12.29
C VAL A 165 -7.97 8.75 12.50
N THR A 166 -7.50 9.75 11.75
CA THR A 166 -6.10 10.19 11.76
C THR A 166 -5.80 11.29 12.77
N GLU A 167 -6.74 11.58 13.67
CA GLU A 167 -6.54 12.52 14.78
C GLU A 167 -5.26 12.17 15.56
N ARG A 168 -5.09 10.88 15.87
CA ARG A 168 -3.90 10.34 16.54
C ARG A 168 -2.87 9.84 15.53
N LYS A 169 -1.59 10.14 15.78
CA LYS A 169 -0.47 9.66 14.96
C LYS A 169 -0.42 8.13 14.94
N GLY A 170 -0.11 7.55 13.78
CA GLY A 170 0.00 6.10 13.60
C GLY A 170 -1.32 5.38 13.34
N GLN A 171 -2.44 6.09 13.32
CA GLN A 171 -3.73 5.55 12.89
C GLN A 171 -3.92 5.79 11.38
N MET A 172 -4.66 4.90 10.72
CA MET A 172 -4.95 4.98 9.30
C MET A 172 -6.44 4.83 9.01
N LEU A 173 -6.94 5.64 8.08
CA LEU A 173 -8.19 5.33 7.40
C LEU A 173 -7.88 4.27 6.35
N PHE A 174 -8.63 3.17 6.34
CA PHE A 174 -8.40 2.06 5.42
C PHE A 174 -9.60 1.89 4.50
N CYS A 175 -9.35 1.93 3.20
CA CYS A 175 -10.35 1.70 2.16
C CYS A 175 -10.19 0.28 1.64
N ASP A 176 -11.23 -0.53 1.79
CA ASP A 176 -11.29 -1.92 1.36
C ASP A 176 -12.28 -2.03 0.20
N SER A 177 -11.78 -2.17 -1.04
CA SER A 177 -12.64 -2.34 -2.22
C SER A 177 -13.27 -3.73 -2.28
N VAL A 178 -12.60 -4.75 -1.74
CA VAL A 178 -13.05 -6.14 -1.79
C VAL A 178 -14.35 -6.30 -1.02
N LYS A 179 -14.45 -5.64 0.14
CA LYS A 179 -15.68 -5.61 0.94
C LYS A 179 -16.51 -4.34 0.77
N SER A 180 -16.04 -3.39 -0.05
CA SER A 180 -16.66 -2.08 -0.24
C SER A 180 -16.91 -1.35 1.09
N GLN A 181 -15.87 -1.19 1.90
CA GLN A 181 -15.94 -0.67 3.26
C GLN A 181 -14.84 0.36 3.56
N LEU A 182 -15.18 1.33 4.41
CA LEU A 182 -14.20 2.13 5.15
C LEU A 182 -13.93 1.48 6.51
N ARG A 183 -12.69 1.57 6.98
CA ARG A 183 -12.29 1.07 8.29
C ARG A 183 -11.35 2.02 9.01
N TYR A 184 -11.46 1.99 10.33
CA TYR A 184 -10.44 2.48 11.24
C TYR A 184 -9.38 1.37 11.38
N ASN A 185 -8.17 1.62 10.91
CA ASN A 185 -7.11 0.62 10.77
C ASN A 185 -7.60 -0.65 10.04
N PHE A 186 -7.16 -1.85 10.44
CA PHE A 186 -7.50 -3.10 9.74
C PHE A 186 -8.88 -3.67 10.13
N ASP A 187 -9.33 -3.42 11.36
CA ASP A 187 -10.34 -4.26 12.01
C ASP A 187 -11.72 -3.61 12.15
N ARG A 188 -11.79 -2.31 12.43
CA ARG A 188 -13.05 -1.65 12.79
C ARG A 188 -13.70 -1.02 11.57
N VAL A 189 -14.77 -1.63 11.08
CA VAL A 189 -15.61 -1.06 10.01
C VAL A 189 -16.27 0.24 10.47
N ILE A 190 -16.30 1.23 9.58
CA ILE A 190 -16.99 2.50 9.75
C ILE A 190 -18.34 2.38 9.03
N ASP A 191 -19.43 2.66 9.73
CA ASP A 191 -20.76 2.75 9.11
C ASP A 191 -20.89 4.13 8.43
N PRO A 192 -21.06 4.20 7.10
CA PRO A 192 -21.23 5.47 6.41
C PRO A 192 -22.43 6.29 6.91
N ASN A 193 -23.46 5.64 7.46
CA ASN A 193 -24.66 6.31 7.99
C ASN A 193 -24.37 7.11 9.28
N ASP A 194 -23.26 6.85 9.98
CA ASP A 194 -22.86 7.63 11.16
C ASP A 194 -22.66 9.13 10.83
N TYR A 195 -22.40 9.47 9.56
CA TYR A 195 -22.24 10.84 9.10
C TYR A 195 -23.55 11.62 9.01
N GLU A 196 -24.65 10.97 8.60
CA GLU A 196 -25.96 11.63 8.41
C GLU A 196 -26.59 12.11 9.72
N TYR A 197 -26.20 11.52 10.87
CA TYR A 197 -26.66 11.95 12.20
C TYR A 197 -25.96 13.21 12.72
N ILE A 198 -24.93 13.71 12.02
CA ILE A 198 -24.07 14.82 12.46
C ILE A 198 -24.23 16.06 11.56
N SER A 199 -24.82 15.90 10.37
CA SER A 199 -25.14 16.98 9.42
C SER A 199 -26.53 17.56 9.64
#